data_AF-A0A8J5ZLN0-F1
#
_entry.id   AF-A0A8J5ZLN0-F1
#
_cell.length_a   1.000
_cell.length_b   1.000
_cell.length_c   1.000
_cell.angle_alpha   90.00
_cell.angle_beta   90.00
_cell.angle_gamma   90.00
#
_symmetry.space_group_name_H-M   'P 1'
#
loop_
_entity.id
_entity.type
_entity.pdbx_description
1 polymer ?
#
loop_
_entity_poly.entity_id
_entity_poly.type
_entity_poly.pdbx_seq_one_letter_code
_entity_poly.pdbx_strand_id
1 'polypeptide(L)'
;MLQLHCCWCFCSGRMFHEAWGSKAGEKQAQFNDFIERNRICISMELVTAVLGDHGQRPREDYAVVTAVTELGNGKPKFYSTLEVIAFCRKWRLPTNHVWLFSTRKSVTSFFAAYDLLCEEGMATSVCRALDEVADISAPGSKDHIKVQGEILEGLVARIVSH
;
A
#
# COMPACT_ATOMS: atom_id res chain seq x y z
N MET A 1 9.74 16.94 14.11
CA MET A 1 10.62 16.11 13.26
C MET A 1 11.10 14.81 13.95
N LEU A 2 11.32 14.79 15.28
CA LEU A 2 11.63 13.55 16.03
C LEU A 2 10.52 12.48 16.03
N GLN A 3 9.25 12.89 16.04
CA GLN A 3 8.11 11.97 16.11
C GLN A 3 7.99 11.06 14.88
N LEU A 4 8.16 11.61 13.67
CA LEU A 4 8.13 10.83 12.41
C LEU A 4 9.28 9.83 12.30
N HIS A 5 10.48 10.20 12.76
CA HIS A 5 11.64 9.32 12.74
C HIS A 5 11.52 8.16 13.75
N CYS A 6 10.96 8.42 14.94
CA CYS A 6 10.62 7.36 15.91
C CYS A 6 9.53 6.42 15.40
N CYS A 7 8.47 6.95 14.77
CA CYS A 7 7.42 6.13 14.16
C CYS A 7 7.98 5.22 13.06
N TRP A 8 8.89 5.71 12.21
CA TRP A 8 9.53 4.88 11.19
C TRP A 8 10.36 3.73 11.76
N CYS A 9 11.25 4.01 12.73
CA CYS A 9 12.06 2.96 13.36
C CYS A 9 11.20 1.93 14.09
N PHE A 10 10.14 2.37 14.77
CA PHE A 10 9.22 1.49 15.48
C PHE A 10 8.38 0.63 14.53
N CYS A 11 7.77 1.25 13.52
CA CYS A 11 6.93 0.56 12.55
C CYS A 11 7.73 -0.39 11.68
N SER A 12 8.93 0.00 11.21
CA SER A 12 9.79 -0.90 10.42
C SER A 12 10.24 -2.11 11.22
N GLY A 13 10.70 -1.94 12.46
CA GLY A 13 11.09 -3.06 13.32
C GLY A 13 9.94 -4.03 13.59
N ARG A 14 8.75 -3.51 13.91
CA ARG A 14 7.53 -4.33 14.10
C ARG A 14 7.13 -5.05 12.81
N MET A 15 7.13 -4.37 11.66
CA MET A 15 6.78 -4.97 10.37
C MET A 15 7.69 -6.15 10.02
N PHE A 16 9.01 -6.00 10.20
CA PHE A 16 9.93 -7.11 9.97
C PHE A 16 9.73 -8.24 11.00
N HIS A 17 9.37 -7.93 12.24
CA HIS A 17 9.03 -8.93 13.25
C HIS A 17 7.78 -9.73 12.89
N GLU A 18 6.69 -9.07 12.48
CA GLU A 18 5.46 -9.72 12.01
C GLU A 18 5.72 -10.59 10.77
N ALA A 19 6.54 -10.11 9.83
CA ALA A 19 6.76 -10.79 8.55
C ALA A 19 7.79 -11.94 8.62
N TRP A 20 8.80 -11.85 9.50
CA TRP A 20 9.97 -12.73 9.52
C TRP A 20 10.27 -13.37 10.88
N GLY A 21 9.55 -13.00 11.95
CA GLY A 21 9.69 -13.58 13.29
C GLY A 21 11.10 -13.46 13.84
N SER A 22 11.69 -14.59 14.21
CA SER A 22 13.06 -14.64 14.76
C SER A 22 14.13 -14.15 13.79
N LYS A 23 13.85 -14.11 12.47
CA LYS A 23 14.79 -13.61 11.44
C LYS A 23 14.65 -12.11 11.15
N ALA A 24 13.80 -11.39 11.87
CA ALA A 24 13.50 -9.99 11.63
C ALA A 24 14.74 -9.10 11.59
N GLY A 25 15.61 -9.20 12.61
CA GLY A 25 16.83 -8.39 12.67
C GLY A 25 17.77 -8.62 11.48
N GLU A 26 17.99 -9.87 11.10
CA GLU A 26 18.80 -10.24 9.93
C GLU A 26 18.18 -9.69 8.63
N LYS A 27 16.87 -9.86 8.45
CA LYS A 27 16.16 -9.42 7.24
C LYS A 27 16.06 -7.90 7.13
N GLN A 28 15.88 -7.20 8.24
CA GLN A 28 15.89 -5.75 8.28
C GLN A 28 17.28 -5.20 7.95
N ALA A 29 18.36 -5.81 8.46
CA ALA A 29 19.72 -5.41 8.10
C ALA A 29 19.99 -5.63 6.59
N GLN A 30 19.63 -6.80 6.04
CA GLN A 30 19.74 -7.08 4.60
C GLN A 30 18.92 -6.09 3.75
N PHE A 31 17.73 -5.72 4.22
CA PHE A 31 16.88 -4.76 3.56
C PHE A 31 17.48 -3.35 3.57
N ASN A 32 17.96 -2.89 4.73
CA ASN A 32 18.62 -1.59 4.87
C ASN A 32 19.85 -1.47 3.97
N ASP A 33 20.71 -2.49 3.96
CA ASP A 33 21.86 -2.58 3.04
C ASP A 33 21.42 -2.50 1.58
N PHE A 34 20.33 -3.20 1.22
CA PHE A 34 19.81 -3.21 -0.13
C PHE A 34 19.28 -1.85 -0.56
N ILE A 35 18.45 -1.19 0.25
CA ILE A 35 17.88 0.12 -0.11
C ILE A 35 18.98 1.19 -0.18
N GLU A 36 19.98 1.15 0.69
CA GLU A 36 21.09 2.10 0.69
C GLU A 36 21.96 1.93 -0.56
N ARG A 37 22.42 0.71 -0.83
CA ARG A 37 23.28 0.41 -2.00
C ARG A 37 22.61 0.77 -3.32
N ASN A 38 21.30 0.54 -3.42
CA ASN A 38 20.54 0.81 -4.64
C ASN A 38 19.91 2.20 -4.66
N ARG A 39 20.14 3.04 -3.63
CA ARG A 39 19.58 4.40 -3.49
C ARG A 39 18.05 4.41 -3.65
N ILE A 40 17.39 3.47 -3.00
CA ILE A 40 15.94 3.31 -3.04
C ILE A 40 15.30 4.15 -1.94
N CYS A 41 14.32 4.96 -2.33
CA CYS A 41 13.39 5.64 -1.43
C CYS A 41 12.04 4.91 -1.46
N ILE A 42 11.43 4.75 -0.28
CA ILE A 42 10.13 4.08 -0.14
C ILE A 42 9.20 5.06 0.54
N SER A 43 8.10 5.39 -0.14
CA SER A 43 7.00 6.12 0.45
C SER A 43 6.02 5.12 1.05
N MET A 44 5.65 5.37 2.30
CA MET A 44 4.64 4.59 3.00
C MET A 44 3.63 5.53 3.61
N GLU A 45 2.40 5.07 3.70
CA GLU A 45 1.39 5.66 4.55
C GLU A 45 1.42 4.93 5.89
N LEU A 46 1.51 5.69 6.98
CA LEU A 46 1.43 5.17 8.34
C LEU A 46 -0.01 5.30 8.82
N VAL A 47 -0.63 4.16 9.11
CA VAL A 47 -1.98 4.06 9.62
C VAL A 47 -1.92 3.79 11.12
N THR A 48 -2.30 4.79 11.93
CA THR A 48 -2.27 4.67 13.39
C THR A 48 -3.27 5.60 14.05
N ALA A 49 -3.96 5.07 15.05
CA ALA A 49 -4.92 5.83 15.86
C ALA A 49 -4.27 6.95 16.71
N VAL A 50 -2.92 6.97 16.79
CA VAL A 50 -2.14 8.01 17.47
C VAL A 50 -2.08 9.30 16.65
N LEU A 51 -2.10 9.20 15.31
CA LEU A 51 -2.01 10.35 14.42
C LEU A 51 -3.38 10.87 13.95
N GLY A 52 -4.45 10.15 14.27
CA GLY A 52 -5.82 10.52 13.95
C GLY A 52 -6.62 9.34 13.43
N ASP A 53 -7.75 9.65 12.83
CA ASP A 53 -8.57 8.67 12.12
C ASP A 53 -8.22 8.72 10.62
N HIS A 54 -8.27 7.57 9.97
CA HIS A 54 -7.99 7.39 8.54
C HIS A 54 -9.31 7.06 7.82
N GLY A 55 -10.27 7.98 7.84
CA GLY A 55 -11.69 7.69 7.56
C GLY A 55 -12.42 7.00 8.72
N GLN A 56 -11.80 5.97 9.32
CA GLN A 56 -12.19 5.39 10.61
C GLN A 56 -10.96 5.22 11.50
N ARG A 57 -11.17 5.24 12.82
CA ARG A 57 -10.12 4.99 13.80
C ARG A 57 -9.49 3.60 13.61
N PRO A 58 -8.18 3.49 13.30
CA PRO A 58 -7.51 2.20 13.13
C PRO A 58 -7.55 1.36 14.41
N ARG A 59 -7.66 0.03 14.25
CA ARG A 59 -7.59 -0.95 15.35
C ARG A 59 -6.18 -1.48 15.58
N GLU A 60 -5.34 -1.40 14.55
CA GLU A 60 -3.92 -1.76 14.59
C GLU A 60 -3.07 -0.62 14.04
N ASP A 61 -1.82 -0.55 14.49
CA ASP A 61 -0.80 0.31 13.88
C ASP A 61 -0.09 -0.47 12.77
N TYR A 62 -0.13 0.05 11.55
CA TYR A 62 0.56 -0.54 10.41
C TYR A 62 0.98 0.53 9.42
N ALA A 63 1.79 0.15 8.43
CA ALA A 63 2.11 1.01 7.31
C ALA A 63 1.85 0.27 6.01
N VAL A 64 1.53 0.99 4.94
CA VAL A 64 1.37 0.44 3.59
C VAL A 64 2.29 1.16 2.63
N VAL A 65 2.97 0.41 1.77
CA VAL A 65 3.84 0.99 0.75
C VAL A 65 2.99 1.61 -0.36
N THR A 66 3.21 2.90 -0.63
CA THR A 66 2.47 3.67 -1.64
C THR A 66 3.31 3.95 -2.89
N ALA A 67 4.64 4.08 -2.73
CA ALA A 67 5.56 4.21 -3.86
C ALA A 67 6.95 3.69 -3.53
N VAL A 68 7.67 3.24 -4.56
CA VAL A 68 9.08 2.89 -4.50
C VAL A 68 9.79 3.63 -5.63
N THR A 69 10.92 4.26 -5.30
CA THR A 69 11.65 5.11 -6.22
C THR A 69 13.15 4.84 -6.13
N GLU A 70 13.79 4.56 -7.27
CA GLU A 70 15.25 4.55 -7.38
C GLU A 70 15.73 5.97 -7.66
N LEU A 71 16.50 6.56 -6.73
CA LEU A 71 16.94 7.95 -6.82
C LEU A 71 18.09 8.15 -7.82
N GLY A 72 18.88 7.11 -8.09
CA GLY A 72 19.96 7.14 -9.09
C GLY A 72 20.91 8.34 -8.95
N ASN A 73 21.53 8.71 -10.07
CA ASN A 73 22.36 9.93 -10.24
C ASN A 73 21.70 10.95 -11.19
N GLY A 74 20.41 10.78 -11.49
CA GLY A 74 19.66 11.56 -12.48
C GLY A 74 18.18 11.65 -12.12
N LYS A 75 17.29 11.61 -13.12
CA LYS A 75 15.85 11.62 -12.86
C LYS A 75 15.45 10.36 -12.08
N PRO A 76 14.72 10.47 -10.94
CA PRO A 76 14.28 9.30 -10.19
C PRO A 76 13.37 8.38 -11.02
N LYS A 77 13.60 7.07 -10.93
CA LYS A 77 12.73 6.05 -11.53
C LYS A 77 11.70 5.61 -10.50
N PHE A 78 10.43 5.94 -10.74
CA PHE A 78 9.31 5.43 -9.95
C PHE A 78 8.90 4.06 -10.47
N TYR A 79 8.71 3.12 -9.54
CA TYR A 79 8.22 1.79 -9.88
C TYR A 79 6.77 1.87 -10.41
N SER A 80 6.47 1.03 -11.40
CA SER A 80 5.10 0.71 -11.79
C SER A 80 4.39 -0.02 -10.65
N THR A 81 3.05 -0.06 -10.67
CA THR A 81 2.26 -0.76 -9.64
C THR A 81 2.67 -2.23 -9.50
N LEU A 82 2.96 -2.91 -10.62
CA LEU A 82 3.43 -4.30 -10.60
C LEU A 82 4.83 -4.42 -9.98
N GLU A 83 5.75 -3.49 -10.28
CA GLU A 83 7.08 -3.45 -9.65
C GLU A 83 6.96 -3.19 -8.14
N VAL A 84 6.06 -2.31 -7.69
CA VAL A 84 5.80 -2.07 -6.25
C VAL A 84 5.27 -3.34 -5.58
N ILE A 85 4.27 -4.02 -6.17
CA ILE A 85 3.73 -5.27 -5.63
C ILE A 85 4.83 -6.33 -5.54
N ALA A 86 5.64 -6.50 -6.59
CA ALA A 86 6.75 -7.45 -6.61
C ALA A 86 7.80 -7.12 -5.55
N PHE A 87 8.16 -5.85 -5.41
CA PHE A 87 9.09 -5.36 -4.39
C PHE A 87 8.58 -5.67 -2.99
N CYS A 88 7.31 -5.35 -2.71
CA CYS A 88 6.71 -5.57 -1.40
C CYS A 88 6.61 -7.06 -1.07
N ARG A 89 6.21 -7.90 -2.03
CA ARG A 89 6.18 -9.37 -1.85
C ARG A 89 7.57 -9.94 -1.54
N LYS A 90 8.60 -9.47 -2.24
CA LYS A 90 10.00 -9.89 -1.99
C LYS A 90 10.43 -9.63 -0.55
N TRP A 91 10.10 -8.46 -0.03
CA TRP A 91 10.50 -8.02 1.32
C TRP A 91 9.45 -8.27 2.40
N ARG A 92 8.30 -8.82 2.02
CA ARG A 92 7.10 -9.00 2.86
C ARG A 92 6.64 -7.69 3.51
N LEU A 93 6.73 -6.60 2.76
CA LEU A 93 6.22 -5.29 3.17
C LEU A 93 4.71 -5.21 2.87
N PRO A 94 3.92 -4.50 3.69
CA PRO A 94 2.49 -4.41 3.46
C PRO A 94 2.14 -3.58 2.22
N THR A 95 1.18 -4.07 1.45
CA THR A 95 0.57 -3.39 0.30
C THR A 95 -0.92 -3.15 0.55
N ASN A 96 -1.45 -2.10 -0.08
CA ASN A 96 -2.89 -1.94 -0.26
C ASN A 96 -3.47 -2.99 -1.21
N HIS A 97 -4.80 -3.11 -1.20
CA HIS A 97 -5.53 -3.81 -2.24
C HIS A 97 -5.37 -3.04 -3.56
N VAL A 98 -5.03 -3.75 -4.64
CA VAL A 98 -4.82 -3.17 -5.96
C VAL A 98 -5.76 -3.80 -6.98
N TRP A 99 -6.43 -2.96 -7.75
CA TRP A 99 -7.23 -3.34 -8.91
C TRP A 99 -6.59 -2.80 -10.19
N LEU A 100 -6.42 -3.67 -11.20
CA LEU A 100 -5.90 -3.29 -12.51
C LEU A 100 -7.02 -3.33 -13.55
N PHE A 101 -7.14 -2.24 -14.30
CA PHE A 101 -8.07 -2.08 -15.42
C PHE A 101 -7.25 -1.77 -16.68
N SER A 102 -7.08 -2.77 -17.52
CA SER A 102 -6.23 -2.74 -18.72
C SER A 102 -7.01 -2.75 -20.04
N THR A 103 -8.30 -3.08 -20.00
CA THR A 103 -9.16 -3.08 -21.20
C THR A 103 -10.11 -1.89 -21.19
N ARG A 104 -10.50 -1.42 -22.39
CA ARG A 104 -11.52 -0.36 -22.50
C ARG A 104 -12.81 -0.73 -21.75
N LYS A 105 -13.19 -2.00 -21.78
CA LYS A 105 -14.38 -2.51 -21.09
C LYS A 105 -14.26 -2.38 -19.56
N SER A 106 -13.15 -2.86 -18.98
CA SER A 106 -12.94 -2.81 -17.52
C SER A 106 -12.78 -1.37 -17.03
N VAL A 107 -12.11 -0.50 -17.79
CA VAL A 107 -12.03 0.93 -17.49
C VAL A 107 -13.40 1.62 -17.50
N THR A 108 -14.24 1.37 -18.52
CA THR A 108 -15.61 1.90 -18.54
C THR A 108 -16.45 1.37 -17.37
N SER A 109 -16.28 0.09 -17.03
CA SER A 109 -17.00 -0.52 -15.91
C SER A 109 -16.56 0.05 -14.56
N PHE A 110 -15.26 0.33 -14.40
CA PHE A 110 -14.72 1.03 -13.23
C PHE A 110 -15.38 2.40 -13.05
N PHE A 111 -15.42 3.25 -14.08
CA PHE A 111 -16.03 4.56 -13.96
C PHE A 111 -17.54 4.47 -13.65
N ALA A 112 -18.27 3.55 -14.29
CA ALA A 112 -19.68 3.33 -13.99
C ALA A 112 -19.91 2.86 -12.53
N ALA A 113 -19.05 1.98 -12.02
CA ALA A 113 -19.10 1.54 -10.63
C ALA A 113 -18.75 2.67 -9.65
N TYR A 114 -17.72 3.47 -9.97
CA TYR A 114 -17.31 4.62 -9.16
C TYR A 114 -18.42 5.67 -9.08
N ASP A 115 -19.03 6.02 -10.22
CA ASP A 115 -20.15 6.98 -10.28
C ASP A 115 -21.36 6.48 -9.48
N LEU A 116 -21.67 5.18 -9.54
CA LEU A 116 -22.77 4.57 -8.77
C LEU A 116 -22.50 4.56 -7.27
N LEU A 117 -21.24 4.32 -6.88
CA LEU A 117 -20.81 4.38 -5.48
C LEU A 117 -20.81 5.83 -4.97
N CYS A 118 -20.65 6.82 -5.84
CA CYS A 118 -20.68 8.26 -5.52
C CYS A 118 -19.75 8.64 -4.35
N GLU A 119 -18.63 7.95 -4.18
CA GLU A 119 -17.73 8.10 -3.02
C GLU A 119 -18.38 7.77 -1.66
N GLU A 120 -19.60 7.24 -1.68
CA GLU A 120 -20.42 6.87 -0.54
C GLU A 120 -20.56 5.34 -0.50
N GLY A 121 -19.70 4.68 0.26
CA GLY A 121 -19.74 3.23 0.36
C GLY A 121 -18.91 2.67 1.50
N MET A 122 -19.33 1.51 2.00
CA MET A 122 -18.56 0.74 2.97
C MET A 122 -17.46 -0.04 2.24
N ALA A 123 -16.32 -0.25 2.89
CA ALA A 123 -15.16 -0.96 2.36
C ALA A 123 -15.57 -2.30 1.76
N THR A 124 -16.46 -3.05 2.42
CA THR A 124 -17.01 -4.30 1.90
C THR A 124 -17.70 -4.12 0.54
N SER A 125 -18.60 -3.14 0.41
CA SER A 125 -19.34 -2.89 -0.83
C SER A 125 -18.44 -2.35 -1.95
N VAL A 126 -17.52 -1.44 -1.61
CA VAL A 126 -16.60 -0.82 -2.58
C VAL A 126 -15.62 -1.86 -3.10
N CYS A 127 -14.92 -2.59 -2.22
CA CYS A 127 -13.96 -3.62 -2.62
C CYS A 127 -14.63 -4.69 -3.48
N ARG A 128 -15.84 -5.14 -3.12
CA ARG A 128 -16.59 -6.13 -3.92
C ARG A 128 -16.90 -5.60 -5.31
N ALA A 129 -17.42 -4.38 -5.43
CA ALA A 129 -17.73 -3.79 -6.73
C ALA A 129 -16.48 -3.65 -7.62
N LEU A 130 -15.35 -3.27 -7.03
CA LEU A 130 -14.07 -3.16 -7.76
C LEU A 130 -13.49 -4.53 -8.12
N ASP A 131 -13.61 -5.54 -7.25
CA ASP A 131 -13.21 -6.93 -7.54
C ASP A 131 -13.98 -7.50 -8.74
N GLU A 132 -15.27 -7.18 -8.86
CA GLU A 132 -16.13 -7.66 -9.95
C GLU A 132 -15.77 -7.07 -11.32
N VAL A 133 -15.28 -5.82 -11.36
CA VAL A 133 -15.02 -5.10 -12.62
C VAL A 133 -13.55 -5.05 -13.04
N ALA A 134 -12.62 -5.40 -12.14
CA ALA A 134 -11.19 -5.39 -12.41
C ALA A 134 -10.75 -6.57 -13.28
N ASP A 135 -9.74 -6.35 -14.14
CA ASP A 135 -9.10 -7.44 -14.87
C ASP A 135 -8.19 -8.26 -13.95
N ILE A 136 -7.54 -7.58 -12.99
CA ILE A 136 -6.72 -8.21 -11.94
C ILE A 136 -7.07 -7.56 -10.61
N SER A 137 -7.36 -8.39 -9.60
CA SER A 137 -7.45 -7.99 -8.21
C SER A 137 -6.33 -8.64 -7.41
N ALA A 138 -5.51 -7.81 -6.77
CA ALA A 138 -4.44 -8.24 -5.88
C ALA A 138 -4.76 -7.78 -4.45
N PRO A 139 -5.04 -8.71 -3.52
CA PRO A 139 -5.43 -8.34 -2.18
C PRO A 139 -4.29 -7.64 -1.43
N GLY A 140 -4.67 -6.74 -0.52
CA GLY A 140 -3.74 -6.11 0.40
C GLY A 140 -3.09 -7.13 1.35
N SER A 141 -1.96 -6.75 1.93
CA SER A 141 -1.25 -7.61 2.89
C SER A 141 -1.96 -7.71 4.24
N LYS A 142 -2.73 -6.67 4.60
CA LYS A 142 -3.67 -6.65 5.71
C LYS A 142 -5.06 -6.40 5.15
N ASP A 143 -6.05 -7.04 5.76
CA ASP A 143 -7.46 -6.87 5.43
C ASP A 143 -7.96 -5.57 6.09
N HIS A 144 -8.28 -4.56 5.27
CA HIS A 144 -8.71 -3.25 5.74
C HIS A 144 -9.89 -3.34 6.73
N ILE A 145 -10.88 -4.19 6.45
CA ILE A 145 -12.08 -4.34 7.28
C ILE A 145 -11.71 -4.85 8.68
N LYS A 146 -10.71 -5.74 8.75
CA LYS A 146 -10.23 -6.25 10.03
C LYS A 146 -9.44 -5.20 10.80
N VAL A 147 -8.51 -4.51 10.15
CA VAL A 147 -7.53 -3.63 10.83
C VAL A 147 -7.99 -2.19 11.02
N GLN A 148 -8.98 -1.73 10.24
CA GLN A 148 -9.44 -0.33 10.25
C GLN A 148 -10.98 -0.21 10.24
N GLY A 149 -11.68 -1.21 9.71
CA GLY A 149 -13.15 -1.24 9.66
C GLY A 149 -13.68 -0.89 8.28
N GLU A 150 -14.91 -0.40 8.24
CA GLU A 150 -15.68 -0.28 7.00
C GLU A 150 -15.55 1.08 6.32
N ILE A 151 -15.06 2.13 6.98
CA ILE A 151 -14.92 3.43 6.32
C ILE A 151 -13.57 3.50 5.62
N LEU A 152 -13.59 3.64 4.30
CA LEU A 152 -12.40 3.93 3.50
C LEU A 152 -12.11 5.43 3.56
N GLU A 153 -10.84 5.80 3.69
CA GLU A 153 -10.41 7.21 3.55
C GLU A 153 -10.55 7.70 2.10
N GLY A 154 -10.31 6.80 1.13
CA GLY A 154 -10.46 7.09 -0.29
C GLY A 154 -9.85 6.01 -1.17
N LEU A 155 -9.89 6.25 -2.48
CA LEU A 155 -9.26 5.41 -3.50
C LEU A 155 -8.17 6.20 -4.22
N VAL A 156 -7.03 5.56 -4.48
CA VAL A 156 -5.95 6.15 -5.27
C VAL A 156 -5.96 5.53 -6.66
N ALA A 157 -6.34 6.34 -7.66
CA ALA A 157 -6.30 5.93 -9.06
C ALA A 157 -5.04 6.45 -9.76
N ARG A 158 -4.36 5.58 -10.52
CA ARG A 158 -3.23 5.95 -11.37
C ARG A 158 -3.51 5.53 -12.81
N ILE A 159 -3.63 6.51 -13.70
CA ILE A 159 -3.69 6.26 -15.14
C ILE A 159 -2.26 6.05 -15.64
N VAL A 160 -2.02 4.91 -16.29
CA VAL A 160 -0.73 4.58 -16.90
C VAL A 160 -0.91 4.55 -18.42
N SER A 161 -0.16 5.39 -19.14
CA SER A 161 -0.03 5.28 -20.59
C SER A 161 1.11 4.31 -20.91
N HIS A 162 0.87 3.36 -21.80
CA HIS A 162 1.91 2.51 -22.38
C HIS A 162 2.73 3.28 -23.43
#